data_AF-A0A0K8J9P2-F1
#
_entry.id   AF-A0A0K8J9P2-F1
#
_cell.length_a   1.000
_cell.length_b   1.000
_cell.length_c   1.000
_cell.angle_alpha   90.00
_cell.angle_beta   90.00
_cell.angle_gamma   90.00
#
_symmetry.space_group_name_H-M   'P 1'
#
loop_
_entity.id
_entity.type
_entity.pdbx_description
1 polymer ?
#
loop_
_entity_poly.entity_id
_entity_poly.type
_entity_poly.pdbx_seq_one_letter_code
_entity_poly.pdbx_strand_id
1 'polypeptide(L)'
;MKKSKRFEALAARPVNQDGFVVEWPEVGLIAMGSPADPVPSIKVDHGKVVEMDGIPREKFDFIDQFIADYAIDVSIAEKAMAMDNLEIARMLVDIHVPRSEVIKIFRGLTAAKIVAVLNTMNVVEMMMALQKMRARKTPSNQCHITNVKDNPVLIAADGAEASFRGFDEMETTVAVVRYAPFNALSLLIGGQTGRPGTLIQCALEEATELELGMRGITAYAETISVYGTENVFVDGDDTPWSKAFLASAYASRGLKMRFTSGTGSEVQMGYAEGKSMLYLEVRCIMVTRGAGVQGLQNGSVSCIGVPAAVPSGIRAVLAENLCTTLLDMEVASSNDQTFTHSDIRRTARTLMQMLPGTDFICSGYSGVPNYDNMFAGSNWDVEDYDDWNIIQRDLQVDGGLRPVAEEDVVAVRNKAARALQAVYKELGFPAITDEEVEAATYAHGSQDMPPRNIVEDLKAAQDLMKRGITGLDVVKALANAGFSDLAHNVLNLLKQRISGDYLHTAAILDKDFNVISAVNNRNDYQGPGTGYRLSPERWDEIKNISQAVKPSDFDV
;
A
#
# COMPACT_ATOMS: atom_id res chain seq x y z
N MET A 1 45.56 12.83 -15.64
CA MET A 1 45.91 12.48 -14.25
C MET A 1 45.72 10.99 -14.04
N LYS A 2 46.58 10.31 -13.27
CA LYS A 2 46.34 8.91 -12.86
C LYS A 2 45.17 8.89 -11.87
N LYS A 3 44.12 8.10 -12.14
CA LYS A 3 43.00 7.89 -11.23
C LYS A 3 43.31 6.72 -10.27
N SER A 4 42.78 6.79 -9.05
CA SER A 4 42.87 5.67 -8.09
C SER A 4 41.95 4.54 -8.53
N LYS A 5 42.49 3.32 -8.67
CA LYS A 5 41.70 2.13 -9.03
C LYS A 5 40.59 1.80 -8.03
N ARG A 6 40.80 2.13 -6.75
CA ARG A 6 39.77 2.02 -5.72
C ARG A 6 38.56 2.91 -6.05
N PHE A 7 38.80 4.16 -6.47
CA PHE A 7 37.73 5.11 -6.78
C PHE A 7 37.05 4.80 -8.11
N GLU A 8 37.75 4.21 -9.08
CA GLU A 8 37.12 3.69 -10.30
C GLU A 8 36.11 2.57 -9.97
N ALA A 9 36.50 1.61 -9.13
CA ALA A 9 35.61 0.53 -8.70
C ALA A 9 34.43 1.05 -7.87
N LEU A 10 34.65 2.00 -6.96
CA LEU A 10 33.58 2.63 -6.18
C LEU A 10 32.62 3.40 -7.09
N ALA A 11 33.11 4.23 -8.01
CA ALA A 11 32.28 5.01 -8.92
C ALA A 11 31.41 4.14 -9.84
N ALA A 12 31.86 2.91 -10.14
CA ALA A 12 31.09 1.95 -10.94
C ALA A 12 30.01 1.19 -10.13
N ARG A 13 29.92 1.37 -8.81
CA ARG A 13 28.86 0.72 -8.00
C ARG A 13 27.48 1.29 -8.37
N PRO A 14 26.44 0.45 -8.47
CA PRO A 14 25.11 0.87 -8.91
C PRO A 14 24.53 2.05 -8.14
N VAL A 15 24.74 2.11 -6.81
CA VAL A 15 24.25 3.19 -5.94
C VAL A 15 24.67 4.60 -6.40
N ASN A 16 25.76 4.77 -7.14
CA ASN A 16 26.18 6.08 -7.63
C ASN A 16 25.40 6.56 -8.87
N GLN A 17 24.46 5.76 -9.36
CA GLN A 17 23.47 6.17 -10.36
C GLN A 17 22.21 6.76 -9.69
N ASP A 18 22.08 6.64 -8.37
CA ASP A 18 20.97 7.22 -7.63
C ASP A 18 21.08 8.76 -7.58
N GLY A 19 19.93 9.42 -7.57
CA GLY A 19 19.85 10.86 -7.38
C GLY A 19 20.04 11.23 -5.91
N PHE A 20 21.21 11.77 -5.57
CA PHE A 20 21.46 12.39 -4.26
C PHE A 20 21.60 13.90 -4.42
N VAL A 21 20.98 14.66 -3.52
CA VAL A 21 21.00 16.11 -3.52
C VAL A 21 21.28 16.63 -2.11
N VAL A 22 21.84 17.84 -2.04
CA VAL A 22 21.90 18.59 -0.78
C VAL A 22 20.50 19.08 -0.43
N GLU A 23 20.23 19.26 0.86
CA GLU A 23 18.95 19.83 1.30
C GLU A 23 18.75 21.22 0.69
N TRP A 24 17.50 21.51 0.32
CA TRP A 24 17.06 22.82 -0.15
C TRP A 24 15.72 23.16 0.52
N PRO A 25 15.75 23.62 1.79
CA PRO A 25 14.54 23.82 2.60
C PRO A 25 13.54 24.80 2.01
N GLU A 26 14.00 25.83 1.29
CA GLU A 26 13.13 26.87 0.71
C GLU A 26 12.13 26.31 -0.31
N VAL A 27 12.45 25.18 -0.95
CA VAL A 27 11.55 24.46 -1.87
C VAL A 27 11.01 23.16 -1.27
N GLY A 28 11.21 22.95 0.03
CA GLY A 28 10.77 21.77 0.78
C GLY A 28 11.57 20.49 0.51
N LEU A 29 12.70 20.58 -0.20
CA LEU A 29 13.59 19.44 -0.47
C LEU A 29 14.47 19.15 0.76
N ILE A 30 13.80 18.78 1.85
CA ILE A 30 14.35 18.36 3.14
C ILE A 30 13.37 17.37 3.77
N ALA A 31 13.88 16.21 4.20
CA ALA A 31 13.01 15.13 4.67
C ALA A 31 12.24 15.51 5.94
N MET A 32 12.94 16.11 6.91
CA MET A 32 12.40 16.44 8.22
C MET A 32 13.22 17.55 8.90
N GLY A 33 12.59 18.34 9.76
CA GLY A 33 13.29 19.38 10.53
C GLY A 33 13.63 20.62 9.71
N SER A 34 12.72 21.05 8.82
CA SER A 34 12.91 22.31 8.09
C SER A 34 12.91 23.48 9.07
N PRO A 35 13.78 24.49 8.89
CA PRO A 35 13.69 25.74 9.65
C PRO A 35 12.36 26.49 9.49
N ALA A 36 11.61 26.20 8.43
CA ALA A 36 10.31 26.80 8.15
C ALA A 36 9.12 25.92 8.58
N ASP A 37 9.37 24.73 9.15
CA ASP A 37 8.31 23.97 9.83
C ASP A 37 7.80 24.77 11.03
N PRO A 38 6.47 24.76 11.28
CA PRO A 38 5.93 25.54 12.38
C PRO A 38 6.32 24.98 13.74
N VAL A 39 6.36 25.88 14.73
CA VAL A 39 6.55 25.50 16.13
C VAL A 39 5.21 24.93 16.65
N PRO A 40 5.20 23.77 17.33
CA PRO A 40 3.98 23.19 17.85
C PRO A 40 3.22 24.13 18.80
N SER A 41 1.96 24.43 18.47
CA SER A 41 1.06 25.17 19.36
C SER A 41 -0.40 24.79 19.13
N ILE A 42 -1.22 24.97 20.16
CA ILE A 42 -2.68 24.86 20.03
C ILE A 42 -3.35 25.85 20.98
N LYS A 43 -4.49 26.41 20.57
CA LYS A 43 -5.43 27.08 21.47
C LYS A 43 -6.84 26.60 21.18
N VAL A 44 -7.55 26.22 22.21
CA VAL A 44 -8.95 25.81 22.13
C VAL A 44 -9.81 26.82 22.85
N ASP A 45 -10.83 27.36 22.17
CA ASP A 45 -11.83 28.24 22.76
C ASP A 45 -13.23 27.67 22.52
N HIS A 46 -14.02 27.54 23.59
CA HIS A 46 -15.38 26.98 23.54
C HIS A 46 -15.50 25.64 22.75
N GLY A 47 -14.51 24.75 22.89
CA GLY A 47 -14.49 23.46 22.20
C GLY A 47 -14.08 23.51 20.72
N LYS A 48 -13.52 24.64 20.27
CA LYS A 48 -13.09 24.86 18.89
C LYS A 48 -11.62 25.28 18.86
N VAL A 49 -10.83 24.69 17.96
CA VAL A 49 -9.44 25.12 17.74
C VAL A 49 -9.45 26.51 17.09
N VAL A 50 -8.83 27.49 17.76
CA VAL A 50 -8.70 28.88 17.31
C VAL A 50 -7.27 29.29 16.92
N GLU A 51 -6.29 28.45 17.27
CA GLU A 51 -4.90 28.53 16.79
C GLU A 51 -4.33 27.12 16.71
N MET A 52 -3.59 26.82 15.64
CA MET A 52 -2.89 25.55 15.43
C MET A 52 -1.53 25.82 14.79
N ASP A 53 -0.46 25.28 15.39
CA ASP A 53 0.91 25.35 14.86
C ASP A 53 1.34 26.78 14.47
N GLY A 54 1.02 27.74 15.34
CA GLY A 54 1.34 29.16 15.18
C GLY A 54 0.43 29.92 14.21
N ILE A 55 -0.53 29.25 13.57
CA ILE A 55 -1.48 29.86 12.62
C ILE A 55 -2.79 30.14 13.37
N PRO A 56 -3.25 31.40 13.41
CA PRO A 56 -4.56 31.71 13.98
C PRO A 56 -5.67 31.33 12.99
N ARG A 57 -6.84 30.93 13.49
CA ARG A 57 -7.90 30.32 12.69
C ARG A 57 -8.35 31.16 11.49
N GLU A 58 -8.34 32.49 11.59
CA GLU A 58 -8.69 33.39 10.49
C GLU A 58 -7.70 33.34 9.30
N LYS A 59 -6.57 32.66 9.46
CA LYS A 59 -5.54 32.42 8.44
C LYS A 59 -5.41 30.94 8.05
N PHE A 60 -6.26 30.07 8.57
CA PHE A 60 -6.27 28.67 8.16
C PHE A 60 -6.54 28.58 6.66
N ASP A 61 -5.70 27.79 6.00
CA ASP A 61 -6.03 27.24 4.69
C ASP A 61 -7.09 26.13 4.85
N PHE A 62 -7.55 25.54 3.74
CA PHE A 62 -8.58 24.51 3.81
C PHE A 62 -8.13 23.21 4.52
N ILE A 63 -6.83 22.94 4.64
CA ILE A 63 -6.24 21.75 5.28
C ILE A 63 -6.20 22.02 6.77
N ASP A 64 -5.70 23.18 7.17
CA ASP A 64 -5.69 23.63 8.56
C ASP A 64 -7.10 23.63 9.13
N GLN A 65 -8.05 24.21 8.39
CA GLN A 65 -9.45 24.22 8.82
C GLN A 65 -10.01 22.80 8.97
N PHE A 66 -9.73 21.92 8.00
CA PHE A 66 -10.22 20.54 8.04
C PHE A 66 -9.61 19.75 9.21
N ILE A 67 -8.29 19.85 9.41
CA ILE A 67 -7.59 19.20 10.53
C ILE A 67 -8.13 19.70 11.87
N ALA A 68 -8.24 21.02 12.02
CA ALA A 68 -8.72 21.67 13.24
C ALA A 68 -10.15 21.27 13.62
N ASP A 69 -11.00 21.03 12.63
CA ASP A 69 -12.42 20.73 12.84
C ASP A 69 -12.72 19.24 12.94
N TYR A 70 -11.92 18.36 12.32
CA TYR A 70 -12.24 16.94 12.17
C TYR A 70 -11.20 15.96 12.70
N ALA A 71 -9.92 16.34 12.79
CA ALA A 71 -8.85 15.37 13.09
C ALA A 71 -8.38 15.37 14.56
N ILE A 72 -8.47 16.53 15.23
CA ILE A 72 -7.95 16.74 16.60
C ILE A 72 -9.06 16.56 17.65
N ASP A 73 -8.81 15.72 18.65
CA ASP A 73 -9.64 15.61 19.84
C ASP A 73 -9.36 16.78 20.80
N VAL A 74 -10.19 17.81 20.69
CA VAL A 74 -10.12 19.03 21.51
C VAL A 74 -10.24 18.76 23.02
N SER A 75 -10.78 17.62 23.44
CA SER A 75 -10.95 17.30 24.87
C SER A 75 -9.64 16.96 25.58
N ILE A 76 -8.62 16.55 24.83
CA ILE A 76 -7.30 16.20 25.36
C ILE A 76 -6.18 17.08 24.79
N ALA A 77 -6.46 17.84 23.74
CA ALA A 77 -5.49 18.61 22.97
C ALA A 77 -4.52 19.45 23.82
N GLU A 78 -5.02 20.35 24.67
CA GLU A 78 -4.15 21.22 25.48
C GLU A 78 -3.25 20.43 26.43
N LYS A 79 -3.78 19.36 27.05
CA LYS A 79 -3.01 18.49 27.94
C LYS A 79 -1.95 17.70 27.17
N ALA A 80 -2.30 17.12 26.03
CA ALA A 80 -1.39 16.33 25.21
C ALA A 80 -0.27 17.20 24.62
N MET A 81 -0.62 18.40 24.14
CA MET A 81 0.33 19.37 23.57
C MET A 81 1.34 19.90 24.61
N ALA A 82 0.94 19.98 25.89
CA ALA A 82 1.80 20.40 26.99
C ALA A 82 2.82 19.33 27.44
N MET A 83 2.65 18.06 27.05
CA MET A 83 3.60 17.00 27.38
C MET A 83 4.95 17.21 26.67
N ASP A 84 6.04 16.78 27.30
CA ASP A 84 7.36 16.85 26.67
C ASP A 84 7.47 15.88 25.48
N ASN A 85 8.15 16.30 24.41
CA ASN A 85 8.26 15.50 23.19
C ASN A 85 8.99 14.16 23.44
N LEU A 86 10.04 14.18 24.28
CA LEU A 86 10.82 13.01 24.60
C LEU A 86 10.08 12.09 25.57
N GLU A 87 9.25 12.64 26.47
CA GLU A 87 8.33 11.84 27.28
C GLU A 87 7.35 11.05 26.40
N ILE A 88 6.70 11.69 25.42
CA ILE A 88 5.81 11.01 24.48
C ILE A 88 6.58 9.95 23.68
N ALA A 89 7.76 10.27 23.15
CA ALA A 89 8.57 9.31 22.38
C ALA A 89 8.97 8.07 23.21
N ARG A 90 9.30 8.24 24.50
CA ARG A 90 9.57 7.12 25.41
C ARG A 90 8.35 6.23 25.59
N MET A 91 7.15 6.79 25.68
CA MET A 91 5.91 6.01 25.75
C MET A 91 5.70 5.11 24.53
N LEU A 92 6.25 5.49 23.36
CA LEU A 92 6.13 4.69 22.14
C LEU A 92 6.93 3.39 22.20
N VAL A 93 8.09 3.39 22.86
CA VAL A 93 8.96 2.21 22.98
C VAL A 93 8.81 1.50 24.32
N ASP A 94 8.18 2.13 25.31
CA ASP A 94 7.89 1.53 26.59
C ASP A 94 6.84 0.41 26.44
N ILE A 95 7.23 -0.81 26.84
CA ILE A 95 6.39 -2.00 26.77
C ILE A 95 5.26 -2.00 27.81
N HIS A 96 5.37 -1.18 28.87
CA HIS A 96 4.35 -1.03 29.90
C HIS A 96 3.27 -0.01 29.52
N VAL A 97 3.47 0.76 28.46
CA VAL A 97 2.46 1.68 27.92
C VAL A 97 1.71 0.99 26.78
N PRO A 98 0.43 0.65 26.95
CA PRO A 98 -0.36 -0.01 25.91
C PRO A 98 -0.63 0.93 24.74
N ARG A 99 -0.83 0.33 23.55
CA ARG A 99 -1.25 1.01 22.31
C ARG A 99 -2.37 2.04 22.54
N SER A 100 -3.38 1.70 23.35
CA SER A 100 -4.54 2.57 23.61
C SER A 100 -4.20 3.88 24.34
N GLU A 101 -3.25 3.86 25.26
CA GLU A 101 -2.84 5.08 25.97
C GLU A 101 -2.02 5.99 25.06
N VAL A 102 -1.17 5.42 24.20
CA VAL A 102 -0.46 6.17 23.16
C VAL A 102 -1.47 6.87 22.24
N ILE A 103 -2.43 6.12 21.69
CA ILE A 103 -3.45 6.68 20.79
C ILE A 103 -4.15 7.85 21.45
N LYS A 104 -4.63 7.69 22.70
CA LYS A 104 -5.33 8.75 23.44
C LYS A 104 -4.56 10.07 23.48
N ILE A 105 -3.23 10.03 23.59
CA ILE A 105 -2.39 11.23 23.55
C ILE A 105 -2.31 11.77 22.12
N PHE A 106 -1.99 10.93 21.15
CA PHE A 106 -1.80 11.33 19.75
C PHE A 106 -3.06 11.93 19.12
N ARG A 107 -4.26 11.54 19.57
CA ARG A 107 -5.53 12.16 19.12
C ARG A 107 -5.62 13.66 19.41
N GLY A 108 -4.90 14.18 20.41
CA GLY A 108 -4.88 15.59 20.76
C GLY A 108 -3.70 16.39 20.20
N LEU A 109 -2.76 15.75 19.51
CA LEU A 109 -1.55 16.43 19.02
C LEU A 109 -1.82 17.08 17.66
N THR A 110 -1.14 18.20 17.41
CA THR A 110 -1.10 18.86 16.10
C THR A 110 -0.05 18.21 15.19
N ALA A 111 -0.05 18.58 13.91
CA ALA A 111 0.90 18.03 12.93
C ALA A 111 2.35 18.32 13.34
N ALA A 112 2.67 19.58 13.69
CA ALA A 112 4.02 19.94 14.12
C ALA A 112 4.44 19.21 15.39
N LYS A 113 3.51 18.99 16.35
CA LYS A 113 3.83 18.28 17.59
C LYS A 113 4.19 16.82 17.34
N ILE A 114 3.45 16.15 16.47
CA ILE A 114 3.73 14.76 16.07
C ILE A 114 5.11 14.67 15.44
N VAL A 115 5.43 15.56 14.49
CA VAL A 115 6.77 15.64 13.88
C VAL A 115 7.85 15.87 14.94
N ALA A 116 7.62 16.78 15.88
CA ALA A 116 8.58 17.09 16.94
C ALA A 116 8.86 15.88 17.86
N VAL A 117 7.87 15.02 18.12
CA VAL A 117 8.05 13.75 18.83
C VAL A 117 8.88 12.78 17.99
N LEU A 118 8.51 12.55 16.73
CA LEU A 118 9.19 11.61 15.83
C LEU A 118 10.66 12.00 15.58
N ASN A 119 10.96 13.30 15.55
CA ASN A 119 12.32 13.82 15.41
C ASN A 119 13.26 13.38 16.54
N THR A 120 12.74 13.01 17.72
CA THR A 120 13.54 12.53 18.86
C THR A 120 13.96 11.07 18.74
N MET A 121 13.42 10.31 17.77
CA MET A 121 13.57 8.86 17.68
C MET A 121 14.51 8.45 16.56
N ASN A 122 15.34 7.42 16.80
CA ASN A 122 16.06 6.72 15.74
C ASN A 122 15.20 5.61 15.11
N VAL A 123 15.69 4.97 14.04
CA VAL A 123 14.93 3.95 13.31
C VAL A 123 14.63 2.68 14.12
N VAL A 124 15.50 2.30 15.05
CA VAL A 124 15.26 1.12 15.90
C VAL A 124 14.11 1.38 16.87
N GLU A 125 14.08 2.58 17.46
CA GLU A 125 12.98 3.03 18.32
C GLU A 125 11.67 3.14 17.54
N MET A 126 11.72 3.66 16.30
CA MET A 126 10.54 3.74 15.44
C MET A 126 10.02 2.35 15.04
N MET A 127 10.88 1.39 14.70
CA MET A 127 10.47 0.00 14.44
C MET A 127 9.85 -0.63 15.70
N MET A 128 10.47 -0.42 16.86
CA MET A 128 9.94 -0.89 18.15
C MET A 128 8.54 -0.33 18.44
N ALA A 129 8.32 0.95 18.15
CA ALA A 129 7.01 1.57 18.26
C ALA A 129 6.04 1.03 17.22
N LEU A 130 6.46 0.86 15.96
CA LEU A 130 5.61 0.46 14.86
C LEU A 130 4.98 -0.93 15.08
N GLN A 131 5.75 -1.92 15.58
CA GLN A 131 5.19 -3.23 15.92
C GLN A 131 4.12 -3.17 17.02
N LYS A 132 4.18 -2.17 17.91
CA LYS A 132 3.17 -1.93 18.95
C LYS A 132 1.96 -1.18 18.41
N MET A 133 2.20 -0.23 17.51
CA MET A 133 1.17 0.70 17.04
C MET A 133 0.37 0.19 15.84
N ARG A 134 0.92 -0.73 15.04
CA ARG A 134 0.19 -1.44 13.96
C ARG A 134 -1.19 -1.86 14.43
N ALA A 135 -2.22 -1.65 13.61
CA ALA A 135 -3.59 -1.84 14.02
C ALA A 135 -3.97 -3.34 14.10
N ARG A 136 -3.74 -4.09 13.02
CA ARG A 136 -3.96 -5.54 12.97
C ARG A 136 -2.76 -6.29 13.54
N LYS A 137 -3.03 -7.35 14.29
CA LYS A 137 -2.02 -8.16 14.96
C LYS A 137 -1.15 -8.86 13.92
N THR A 138 -1.76 -9.57 12.99
CA THR A 138 -1.04 -10.25 11.90
C THR A 138 -0.69 -9.23 10.80
N PRO A 139 0.59 -9.05 10.44
CA PRO A 139 0.95 -8.25 9.27
C PRO A 139 0.49 -8.94 7.97
N SER A 140 0.33 -8.19 6.88
CA SER A 140 0.09 -8.76 5.53
C SER A 140 0.96 -8.07 4.50
N ASN A 141 0.68 -8.31 3.23
CA ASN A 141 1.37 -7.79 2.08
C ASN A 141 0.39 -7.58 0.92
N GLN A 142 0.68 -6.57 0.10
CA GLN A 142 -0.04 -6.24 -1.12
C GLN A 142 0.93 -6.21 -2.31
N CYS A 143 0.44 -6.57 -3.50
CA CYS A 143 1.24 -6.54 -4.73
C CYS A 143 0.62 -5.77 -5.90
N HIS A 144 1.48 -5.26 -6.77
CA HIS A 144 1.14 -4.78 -8.10
C HIS A 144 1.05 -5.95 -9.10
N ILE A 145 0.01 -5.98 -9.92
CA ILE A 145 -0.18 -6.91 -11.03
C ILE A 145 -0.51 -6.09 -12.28
N THR A 146 0.49 -5.90 -13.14
CA THR A 146 0.37 -5.07 -14.34
C THR A 146 1.24 -5.64 -15.45
N ASN A 147 1.10 -5.13 -16.67
CA ASN A 147 2.14 -5.33 -17.67
C ASN A 147 2.09 -4.20 -18.72
N VAL A 148 3.19 -3.95 -19.42
CA VAL A 148 3.29 -2.82 -20.36
C VAL A 148 2.32 -2.89 -21.55
N LYS A 149 1.72 -4.06 -21.77
CA LYS A 149 0.76 -4.29 -22.85
C LYS A 149 -0.70 -4.21 -22.40
N ASP A 150 -0.97 -3.99 -21.11
CA ASP A 150 -2.29 -4.16 -20.49
C ASP A 150 -2.93 -5.51 -20.89
N ASN A 151 -2.11 -6.55 -21.03
CA ASN A 151 -2.54 -7.87 -21.48
C ASN A 151 -3.41 -8.52 -20.39
N PRO A 152 -4.71 -8.74 -20.65
CA PRO A 152 -5.64 -9.22 -19.63
C PRO A 152 -5.36 -10.68 -19.23
N VAL A 153 -4.87 -11.51 -20.16
CA VAL A 153 -4.55 -12.93 -19.90
C VAL A 153 -3.39 -13.05 -18.92
N LEU A 154 -2.37 -12.22 -19.11
CA LEU A 154 -1.21 -12.17 -18.23
C LEU A 154 -1.59 -11.62 -16.84
N ILE A 155 -2.39 -10.55 -16.76
CA ILE A 155 -2.89 -10.02 -15.47
C ILE A 155 -3.65 -11.09 -14.68
N ALA A 156 -4.50 -11.89 -15.34
CA ALA A 156 -5.20 -12.97 -14.66
C ALA A 156 -4.25 -14.07 -14.15
N ALA A 157 -3.26 -14.46 -14.95
CA ALA A 157 -2.27 -15.46 -14.56
C ALA A 157 -1.40 -14.97 -13.38
N ASP A 158 -0.81 -13.78 -13.50
CA ASP A 158 0.03 -13.17 -12.47
C ASP A 158 -0.76 -12.92 -11.18
N GLY A 159 -1.99 -12.42 -11.27
CA GLY A 159 -2.86 -12.23 -10.11
C GLY A 159 -3.18 -13.54 -9.39
N ALA A 160 -3.28 -14.66 -10.12
CA ALA A 160 -3.52 -15.97 -9.54
C ALA A 160 -2.27 -16.52 -8.83
N GLU A 161 -1.09 -16.35 -9.43
CA GLU A 161 0.18 -16.70 -8.78
C GLU A 161 0.42 -15.86 -7.53
N ALA A 162 0.30 -14.54 -7.62
CA ALA A 162 0.56 -13.63 -6.51
C ALA A 162 -0.38 -13.93 -5.32
N SER A 163 -1.67 -14.06 -5.59
CA SER A 163 -2.64 -14.47 -4.57
C SER A 163 -2.29 -15.83 -3.93
N PHE A 164 -1.81 -16.80 -4.73
CA PHE A 164 -1.36 -18.10 -4.22
C PHE A 164 -0.06 -18.00 -3.37
N ARG A 165 0.82 -17.04 -3.66
CA ARG A 165 2.04 -16.73 -2.88
C ARG A 165 1.77 -16.04 -1.55
N GLY A 166 0.55 -15.55 -1.30
CA GLY A 166 0.10 -15.07 0.01
C GLY A 166 -0.30 -13.60 0.07
N PHE A 167 -0.29 -12.86 -1.04
CA PHE A 167 -0.80 -11.49 -1.04
C PHE A 167 -2.30 -11.46 -0.72
N ASP A 168 -2.68 -10.62 0.25
CA ASP A 168 -4.09 -10.46 0.64
C ASP A 168 -4.79 -9.32 -0.11
N GLU A 169 -3.99 -8.41 -0.66
CA GLU A 169 -4.46 -7.34 -1.54
C GLU A 169 -3.61 -7.31 -2.82
N MET A 170 -4.23 -6.93 -3.93
CA MET A 170 -3.54 -6.73 -5.20
C MET A 170 -4.07 -5.50 -5.91
N GLU A 171 -3.22 -4.90 -6.72
CA GLU A 171 -3.48 -3.66 -7.42
C GLU A 171 -3.04 -3.76 -8.87
N THR A 172 -3.87 -3.30 -9.79
CA THR A 172 -3.45 -3.04 -11.17
C THR A 172 -3.59 -1.54 -11.46
N THR A 173 -2.81 -1.06 -12.42
CA THR A 173 -3.11 0.17 -13.15
C THR A 173 -3.02 -0.11 -14.65
N VAL A 174 -2.91 0.91 -15.48
CA VAL A 174 -3.00 0.84 -16.94
C VAL A 174 -1.88 1.62 -17.62
N ALA A 175 -1.36 1.09 -18.72
CA ALA A 175 -0.58 1.88 -19.68
C ALA A 175 -1.49 2.78 -20.51
N VAL A 176 -2.68 2.28 -20.87
CA VAL A 176 -3.68 3.01 -21.64
C VAL A 176 -4.99 3.04 -20.84
N VAL A 177 -5.41 4.23 -20.39
CA VAL A 177 -6.60 4.46 -19.54
C VAL A 177 -7.83 3.63 -19.94
N ARG A 178 -8.10 3.48 -21.24
CA ARG A 178 -9.26 2.75 -21.76
C ARG A 178 -9.23 1.23 -21.52
N TYR A 179 -8.11 0.65 -21.12
CA TYR A 179 -7.99 -0.76 -20.73
C TYR A 179 -8.49 -1.04 -19.32
N ALA A 180 -8.69 -0.03 -18.48
CA ALA A 180 -8.95 -0.21 -17.05
C ALA A 180 -10.05 -1.21 -16.70
N PRO A 181 -11.20 -1.25 -17.41
CA PRO A 181 -12.22 -2.25 -17.13
C PRO A 181 -11.74 -3.70 -17.34
N PHE A 182 -10.88 -3.94 -18.34
CA PHE A 182 -10.29 -5.25 -18.60
C PHE A 182 -9.18 -5.60 -17.62
N ASN A 183 -8.32 -4.65 -17.23
CA ASN A 183 -7.30 -4.90 -16.20
C ASN A 183 -7.98 -5.27 -14.88
N ALA A 184 -8.99 -4.49 -14.44
CA ALA A 184 -9.74 -4.76 -13.22
C ALA A 184 -10.50 -6.10 -13.28
N LEU A 185 -11.18 -6.41 -14.40
CA LEU A 185 -11.85 -7.68 -14.61
C LEU A 185 -10.88 -8.87 -14.54
N SER A 186 -9.71 -8.73 -15.16
CA SER A 186 -8.70 -9.78 -15.22
C SER A 186 -8.09 -10.03 -13.86
N LEU A 187 -7.79 -8.96 -13.12
CA LEU A 187 -7.26 -9.06 -11.76
C LEU A 187 -8.30 -9.64 -10.79
N LEU A 188 -9.59 -9.31 -10.95
CA LEU A 188 -10.68 -9.92 -10.20
C LEU A 188 -10.71 -11.44 -10.35
N ILE A 189 -10.65 -11.93 -11.60
CA ILE A 189 -10.66 -13.36 -11.90
C ILE A 189 -9.38 -14.03 -11.40
N GLY A 190 -8.21 -13.45 -11.69
CA GLY A 190 -6.92 -13.95 -11.24
C GLY A 190 -6.84 -14.08 -9.74
N GLY A 191 -7.16 -13.01 -9.01
CA GLY A 191 -7.10 -12.99 -7.56
C GLY A 191 -8.04 -13.97 -6.87
N GLN A 192 -9.23 -14.20 -7.42
CA GLN A 192 -10.14 -15.22 -6.88
C GLN A 192 -9.75 -16.65 -7.28
N THR A 193 -8.82 -16.81 -8.22
CA THR A 193 -8.32 -18.13 -8.66
C THR A 193 -7.18 -18.63 -7.78
N GLY A 194 -6.24 -17.75 -7.40
CA GLY A 194 -5.11 -18.08 -6.54
C GLY A 194 -5.51 -18.45 -5.11
N ARG A 195 -6.13 -17.49 -4.42
CA ARG A 195 -6.66 -17.62 -3.07
C ARG A 195 -7.99 -16.87 -2.99
N PRO A 196 -9.12 -17.56 -2.76
CA PRO A 196 -10.40 -16.90 -2.53
C PRO A 196 -10.27 -15.85 -1.41
N GLY A 197 -10.94 -14.71 -1.57
CA GLY A 197 -10.92 -13.63 -0.59
C GLY A 197 -9.84 -12.56 -0.81
N THR A 198 -8.89 -12.76 -1.74
CA THR A 198 -7.91 -11.71 -2.08
C THR A 198 -8.63 -10.45 -2.58
N LEU A 199 -8.33 -9.29 -2.00
CA LEU A 199 -8.95 -8.04 -2.40
C LEU A 199 -8.19 -7.46 -3.59
N ILE A 200 -8.91 -6.83 -4.52
CA ILE A 200 -8.32 -6.28 -5.73
C ILE A 200 -8.79 -4.85 -5.98
N GLN A 201 -7.91 -4.02 -6.51
CA GLN A 201 -8.21 -2.64 -6.92
C GLN A 201 -7.66 -2.34 -8.32
N CYS A 202 -8.09 -1.22 -8.90
CA CYS A 202 -7.58 -0.72 -10.16
C CYS A 202 -7.38 0.80 -10.06
N ALA A 203 -6.14 1.24 -9.83
CA ALA A 203 -5.79 2.63 -9.58
C ALA A 203 -5.90 3.49 -10.84
N LEU A 204 -6.76 4.52 -10.78
CA LEU A 204 -7.12 5.38 -11.91
C LEU A 204 -7.42 6.81 -11.43
N GLU A 205 -7.94 7.64 -12.34
CA GLU A 205 -8.68 8.84 -11.95
C GLU A 205 -9.89 8.47 -11.08
N GLU A 206 -10.12 9.29 -10.06
CA GLU A 206 -10.97 9.00 -8.90
C GLU A 206 -12.42 8.64 -9.25
N ALA A 207 -13.05 9.38 -10.17
CA ALA A 207 -14.43 9.12 -10.59
C ALA A 207 -14.54 7.81 -11.39
N THR A 208 -13.56 7.56 -12.26
CA THR A 208 -13.46 6.32 -13.04
C THR A 208 -13.26 5.10 -12.13
N GLU A 209 -12.38 5.21 -11.13
CA GLU A 209 -12.14 4.14 -10.15
C GLU A 209 -13.40 3.85 -9.32
N LEU A 210 -14.09 4.89 -8.86
CA LEU A 210 -15.35 4.75 -8.13
C LEU A 210 -16.42 4.07 -9.01
N GLU A 211 -16.49 4.39 -10.31
CA GLU A 211 -17.43 3.75 -11.23
C GLU A 211 -17.17 2.24 -11.36
N LEU A 212 -15.90 1.82 -11.50
CA LEU A 212 -15.52 0.40 -11.50
C LEU A 212 -15.89 -0.28 -10.17
N GLY A 213 -15.65 0.43 -9.06
CA GLY A 213 -16.10 0.04 -7.74
C GLY A 213 -17.60 -0.18 -7.68
N MET A 214 -18.42 0.79 -8.11
CA MET A 214 -19.89 0.70 -8.12
C MET A 214 -20.40 -0.47 -8.99
N ARG A 215 -19.69 -0.81 -10.07
CA ARG A 215 -20.01 -1.92 -10.95
C ARG A 215 -19.65 -3.29 -10.38
N GLY A 216 -18.97 -3.36 -9.23
CA GLY A 216 -18.57 -4.65 -8.66
C GLY A 216 -17.37 -5.29 -9.35
N ILE A 217 -16.55 -4.52 -10.06
CA ILE A 217 -15.39 -5.05 -10.78
C ILE A 217 -14.15 -5.04 -9.90
N THR A 218 -14.04 -4.10 -8.96
CA THR A 218 -13.02 -4.07 -7.90
C THR A 218 -13.57 -4.47 -6.54
N ALA A 219 -12.71 -4.78 -5.56
CA ALA A 219 -13.11 -5.07 -4.18
C ALA A 219 -12.93 -3.87 -3.25
N TYR A 220 -11.94 -3.03 -3.53
CA TYR A 220 -11.57 -1.86 -2.75
C TYR A 220 -10.89 -0.81 -3.64
N ALA A 221 -10.49 0.33 -3.05
CA ALA A 221 -9.68 1.39 -3.65
C ALA A 221 -8.67 1.96 -2.64
N GLU A 222 -7.49 2.38 -3.08
CA GLU A 222 -6.41 2.89 -2.22
C GLU A 222 -5.80 4.18 -2.73
N THR A 223 -5.68 4.37 -4.05
CA THR A 223 -5.05 5.54 -4.68
C THR A 223 -5.89 6.82 -4.60
N ILE A 224 -6.75 6.90 -3.58
CA ILE A 224 -7.60 8.03 -3.26
C ILE A 224 -6.74 9.12 -2.59
N SER A 225 -6.10 9.94 -3.40
CA SER A 225 -4.92 10.71 -2.98
C SER A 225 -5.24 11.98 -2.17
N VAL A 226 -4.46 12.27 -1.12
CA VAL A 226 -4.52 13.53 -0.34
C VAL A 226 -3.14 14.17 -0.22
N TYR A 227 -3.11 15.50 -0.06
CA TYR A 227 -1.88 16.29 -0.18
C TYR A 227 -1.72 17.33 0.94
N GLY A 228 -0.46 17.71 1.21
CA GLY A 228 -0.08 18.50 2.37
C GLY A 228 -0.15 20.01 2.19
N THR A 229 -0.45 20.52 0.99
CA THR A 229 -0.61 21.97 0.70
C THR A 229 -1.79 22.24 -0.23
N GLU A 230 -2.34 23.45 -0.16
CA GLU A 230 -3.53 23.86 -0.93
C GLU A 230 -3.32 23.71 -2.44
N ASN A 231 -2.22 24.25 -2.95
CA ASN A 231 -1.94 24.22 -4.39
C ASN A 231 -1.78 22.80 -4.92
N VAL A 232 -1.16 21.91 -4.15
CA VAL A 232 -0.94 20.51 -4.56
C VAL A 232 -2.24 19.73 -4.52
N PHE A 233 -3.10 20.00 -3.53
CA PHE A 233 -4.43 19.39 -3.49
C PHE A 233 -5.28 19.81 -4.69
N VAL A 234 -5.24 21.10 -5.05
CA VAL A 234 -5.94 21.64 -6.22
C VAL A 234 -5.39 21.07 -7.53
N ASP A 235 -4.06 20.96 -7.67
CA ASP A 235 -3.44 20.31 -8.84
C ASP A 235 -3.74 18.80 -8.88
N GLY A 236 -4.00 18.19 -7.72
CA GLY A 236 -4.57 16.84 -7.57
C GLY A 236 -6.07 16.75 -7.84
N ASP A 237 -6.70 17.85 -8.31
CA ASP A 237 -8.13 17.99 -8.66
C ASP A 237 -9.11 17.78 -7.51
N ASP A 238 -8.69 18.07 -6.28
CA ASP A 238 -9.50 17.79 -5.09
C ASP A 238 -9.31 18.81 -3.95
N THR A 239 -10.10 18.62 -2.90
CA THR A 239 -10.03 19.31 -1.61
C THR A 239 -10.20 18.28 -0.49
N PRO A 240 -9.87 18.61 0.77
CA PRO A 240 -10.18 17.73 1.90
C PRO A 240 -11.66 17.29 1.96
N TRP A 241 -12.59 18.16 1.56
CA TRP A 241 -14.03 17.84 1.54
C TRP A 241 -14.45 16.94 0.39
N SER A 242 -13.94 17.13 -0.83
CA SER A 242 -14.26 16.25 -1.96
C SER A 242 -13.70 14.85 -1.71
N LYS A 243 -12.50 14.73 -1.14
CA LYS A 243 -11.92 13.44 -0.72
C LYS A 243 -12.70 12.78 0.41
N ALA A 244 -13.09 13.52 1.44
CA ALA A 244 -13.92 12.99 2.52
C ALA A 244 -15.31 12.52 2.01
N PHE A 245 -15.89 13.27 1.08
CA PHE A 245 -17.12 12.87 0.40
C PHE A 245 -16.92 11.61 -0.45
N LEU A 246 -15.82 11.51 -1.20
CA LEU A 246 -15.47 10.34 -1.99
C LEU A 246 -15.26 9.10 -1.13
N ALA A 247 -14.54 9.21 -0.01
CA ALA A 247 -14.42 8.15 0.98
C ALA A 247 -15.79 7.66 1.47
N SER A 248 -16.69 8.60 1.80
CA SER A 248 -18.07 8.29 2.17
C SER A 248 -18.86 7.67 1.02
N ALA A 249 -18.58 8.04 -0.24
CA ALA A 249 -19.21 7.44 -1.41
C ALA A 249 -18.82 5.97 -1.57
N TYR A 250 -17.55 5.61 -1.41
CA TYR A 250 -17.11 4.21 -1.34
C TYR A 250 -17.79 3.47 -0.18
N ALA A 251 -17.71 4.00 1.03
CA ALA A 251 -18.32 3.36 2.21
C ALA A 251 -19.83 3.15 2.06
N SER A 252 -20.55 4.10 1.44
CA SER A 252 -22.00 3.99 1.19
C SER A 252 -22.38 2.86 0.21
N ARG A 253 -21.41 2.37 -0.58
CA ARG A 253 -21.55 1.21 -1.48
C ARG A 253 -20.97 -0.06 -0.86
N GLY A 254 -20.65 -0.01 0.43
CA GLY A 254 -19.96 -1.07 1.14
C GLY A 254 -18.61 -1.36 0.52
N LEU A 255 -17.88 -0.36 0.01
CA LEU A 255 -16.55 -0.56 -0.55
C LEU A 255 -15.49 -0.20 0.48
N LYS A 256 -14.60 -1.15 0.80
CA LYS A 256 -13.37 -0.84 1.52
C LYS A 256 -12.61 0.19 0.70
N MET A 257 -12.03 1.17 1.39
CA MET A 257 -11.08 2.05 0.77
C MET A 257 -10.08 2.56 1.79
N ARG A 258 -8.98 3.12 1.30
CA ARG A 258 -8.07 3.96 2.06
C ARG A 258 -7.63 5.14 1.22
N PHE A 259 -7.06 6.15 1.85
CA PHE A 259 -6.38 7.21 1.12
C PHE A 259 -4.95 6.79 0.76
N THR A 260 -4.33 7.55 -0.13
CA THR A 260 -2.88 7.53 -0.39
C THR A 260 -2.29 8.91 -0.15
N SER A 261 -1.14 8.95 0.50
CA SER A 261 -0.26 10.13 0.58
C SER A 261 1.19 9.67 0.60
N GLY A 262 2.14 10.56 0.86
CA GLY A 262 3.53 10.18 1.04
C GLY A 262 4.47 11.36 1.00
N THR A 263 5.51 11.32 1.83
CA THR A 263 6.55 12.36 1.80
C THR A 263 7.10 12.59 0.39
N GLY A 264 7.10 13.86 -0.04
CA GLY A 264 7.74 14.30 -1.28
C GLY A 264 6.77 14.67 -2.40
N SER A 265 5.48 14.35 -2.30
CA SER A 265 4.46 14.75 -3.28
C SER A 265 4.45 16.25 -3.53
N GLU A 266 4.47 17.06 -2.48
CA GLU A 266 4.36 18.52 -2.62
C GLU A 266 5.62 19.14 -3.23
N VAL A 267 6.78 18.51 -3.02
CA VAL A 267 8.04 18.91 -3.66
C VAL A 267 8.03 18.52 -5.13
N GLN A 268 7.62 17.29 -5.44
CA GLN A 268 7.50 16.78 -6.81
C GLN A 268 6.50 17.60 -7.64
N MET A 269 5.43 18.08 -7.01
CA MET A 269 4.39 18.90 -7.63
C MET A 269 4.68 20.41 -7.52
N GLY A 270 5.79 20.81 -6.90
CA GLY A 270 6.34 22.16 -6.98
C GLY A 270 5.85 23.18 -5.94
N TYR A 271 5.05 22.78 -4.95
CA TYR A 271 4.46 23.67 -3.95
C TYR A 271 4.54 23.13 -2.53
N ALA A 272 5.76 22.94 -2.02
CA ALA A 272 6.02 22.48 -0.64
C ALA A 272 6.02 23.59 0.43
N GLU A 273 5.81 24.86 0.04
CA GLU A 273 5.70 26.00 0.97
C GLU A 273 6.87 26.16 1.96
N GLY A 274 8.07 25.72 1.56
CA GLY A 274 9.29 25.69 2.37
C GLY A 274 9.26 24.69 3.54
N LYS A 275 8.21 23.89 3.67
CA LYS A 275 8.05 22.91 4.76
C LYS A 275 8.82 21.63 4.46
N SER A 276 9.19 20.90 5.51
CA SER A 276 9.75 19.56 5.33
C SER A 276 8.69 18.60 4.82
N MET A 277 9.15 17.59 4.09
CA MET A 277 8.27 16.57 3.55
C MET A 277 7.48 15.88 4.67
N LEU A 278 8.12 15.56 5.80
CA LEU A 278 7.43 14.90 6.91
C LEU A 278 6.33 15.77 7.53
N TYR A 279 6.53 17.09 7.67
CA TYR A 279 5.47 17.95 8.18
C TYR A 279 4.25 17.96 7.28
N LEU A 280 4.47 18.11 5.97
CA LEU A 280 3.39 18.08 4.97
C LEU A 280 2.67 16.73 4.97
N GLU A 281 3.42 15.64 5.03
CA GLU A 281 2.85 14.30 5.12
C GLU A 281 2.03 14.11 6.41
N VAL A 282 2.48 14.62 7.57
CA VAL A 282 1.66 14.55 8.79
C VAL A 282 0.35 15.33 8.64
N ARG A 283 0.30 16.42 7.86
CA ARG A 283 -0.97 17.06 7.49
C ARG A 283 -1.85 16.12 6.67
N CYS A 284 -1.30 15.41 5.67
CA CYS A 284 -2.02 14.39 4.90
C CYS A 284 -2.62 13.29 5.79
N ILE A 285 -1.83 12.77 6.73
CA ILE A 285 -2.27 11.74 7.68
C ILE A 285 -3.41 12.28 8.55
N MET A 286 -3.33 13.53 9.01
CA MET A 286 -4.40 14.15 9.80
C MET A 286 -5.66 14.45 8.97
N VAL A 287 -5.54 14.83 7.69
CA VAL A 287 -6.68 14.92 6.76
C VAL A 287 -7.34 13.55 6.61
N THR A 288 -6.57 12.49 6.43
CA THR A 288 -7.07 11.11 6.33
C THR A 288 -7.88 10.72 7.57
N ARG A 289 -7.30 10.98 8.75
CA ARG A 289 -7.98 10.77 10.04
C ARG A 289 -9.27 11.58 10.14
N GLY A 290 -9.23 12.87 9.81
CA GLY A 290 -10.39 13.76 9.88
C GLY A 290 -11.51 13.36 8.91
N ALA A 291 -11.17 12.78 7.77
CA ALA A 291 -12.14 12.24 6.82
C ALA A 291 -12.84 10.96 7.32
N GLY A 292 -12.39 10.38 8.44
CA GLY A 292 -12.93 9.12 8.98
C GLY A 292 -12.53 7.90 8.15
N VAL A 293 -11.47 8.01 7.35
CA VAL A 293 -10.95 6.90 6.55
C VAL A 293 -10.22 5.91 7.45
N GLN A 294 -10.43 4.62 7.21
CA GLN A 294 -9.94 3.55 8.08
C GLN A 294 -8.43 3.30 7.99
N GLY A 295 -7.80 3.72 6.90
CA GLY A 295 -6.41 3.41 6.57
C GLY A 295 -5.76 4.43 5.64
N LEU A 296 -4.45 4.29 5.47
CA LEU A 296 -3.64 5.12 4.59
C LEU A 296 -2.51 4.30 3.97
N GLN A 297 -2.35 4.42 2.66
CA GLN A 297 -1.09 4.10 2.00
C GLN A 297 -0.15 5.29 2.12
N ASN A 298 0.99 5.09 2.78
CA ASN A 298 2.06 6.09 2.83
C ASN A 298 3.44 5.46 3.03
N GLY A 299 4.47 6.28 3.23
CA GLY A 299 5.87 5.87 3.17
C GLY A 299 6.52 6.36 1.88
N SER A 300 6.22 7.60 1.49
CA SER A 300 6.57 8.27 0.23
C SER A 300 5.91 7.73 -1.04
N VAL A 301 5.69 6.42 -1.14
CA VAL A 301 4.95 5.81 -2.28
C VAL A 301 5.66 6.21 -3.59
N SER A 302 4.94 6.68 -4.60
CA SER A 302 5.46 7.06 -5.92
C SER A 302 6.47 8.20 -5.88
N CYS A 303 6.58 8.92 -4.76
CA CYS A 303 7.53 10.00 -4.60
C CYS A 303 8.85 9.58 -3.95
N ILE A 304 9.09 8.28 -3.68
CA ILE A 304 10.23 7.78 -2.90
C ILE A 304 11.61 8.29 -3.35
N GLY A 305 11.78 8.59 -4.63
CA GLY A 305 13.00 9.23 -5.14
C GLY A 305 13.32 10.57 -4.48
N VAL A 306 12.31 11.33 -4.03
CA VAL A 306 12.43 12.66 -3.45
C VAL A 306 13.00 12.62 -2.02
N PRO A 307 12.37 11.96 -1.02
CA PRO A 307 12.98 11.85 0.30
C PRO A 307 14.27 11.02 0.24
N ALA A 308 14.34 9.97 -0.59
CA ALA A 308 15.57 9.19 -0.70
C ALA A 308 16.76 10.00 -1.25
N ALA A 309 16.54 11.12 -1.94
CA ALA A 309 17.61 11.97 -2.43
C ALA A 309 18.30 12.79 -1.32
N VAL A 310 17.64 13.00 -0.18
CA VAL A 310 18.10 13.88 0.92
C VAL A 310 18.45 13.11 2.20
N PRO A 311 19.23 13.72 3.11
CA PRO A 311 19.56 13.10 4.40
C PRO A 311 18.34 12.66 5.20
N SER A 312 18.45 11.53 5.90
CA SER A 312 17.39 10.98 6.76
C SER A 312 16.04 10.69 6.07
N GLY A 313 15.95 10.74 4.74
CA GLY A 313 14.70 10.49 4.01
C GLY A 313 14.09 9.12 4.27
N ILE A 314 14.90 8.06 4.26
CA ILE A 314 14.41 6.70 4.55
C ILE A 314 13.92 6.57 6.01
N ARG A 315 14.50 7.34 6.94
CA ARG A 315 13.98 7.43 8.31
C ARG A 315 12.66 8.21 8.36
N ALA A 316 12.50 9.28 7.57
CA ALA A 316 11.24 10.01 7.47
C ALA A 316 10.11 9.11 6.92
N VAL A 317 10.42 8.26 5.94
CA VAL A 317 9.51 7.22 5.41
C VAL A 317 9.02 6.26 6.50
N LEU A 318 9.90 5.84 7.42
CA LEU A 318 9.47 5.05 8.58
C LEU A 318 8.62 5.89 9.56
N ALA A 319 8.99 7.15 9.76
CA ALA A 319 8.31 8.05 10.69
C ALA A 319 6.87 8.35 10.28
N GLU A 320 6.59 8.56 8.99
CA GLU A 320 5.23 8.77 8.48
C GLU A 320 4.36 7.50 8.60
N ASN A 321 4.92 6.31 8.35
CA ASN A 321 4.20 5.05 8.57
C ASN A 321 3.84 4.88 10.05
N LEU A 322 4.78 5.20 10.94
CA LEU A 322 4.53 5.21 12.37
C LEU A 322 3.44 6.21 12.74
N CYS A 323 3.47 7.44 12.20
CA CYS A 323 2.43 8.45 12.41
C CYS A 323 1.02 7.94 12.06
N THR A 324 0.85 7.29 10.91
CA THR A 324 -0.42 6.66 10.50
C THR A 324 -0.97 5.74 11.59
N THR A 325 -0.12 4.84 12.10
CA THR A 325 -0.53 3.89 13.16
C THR A 325 -0.73 4.55 14.52
N LEU A 326 0.00 5.63 14.82
CA LEU A 326 -0.17 6.45 16.03
C LEU A 326 -1.53 7.16 16.05
N LEU A 327 -2.04 7.50 14.87
CA LEU A 327 -3.38 8.03 14.66
C LEU A 327 -4.45 6.93 14.45
N ASP A 328 -4.14 5.69 14.85
CA ASP A 328 -5.07 4.56 14.94
C ASP A 328 -5.67 4.13 13.59
N MET A 329 -4.93 4.33 12.51
CA MET A 329 -5.30 3.92 11.16
C MET A 329 -4.52 2.69 10.72
N GLU A 330 -5.09 1.93 9.78
CA GLU A 330 -4.36 0.94 8.98
C GLU A 330 -3.25 1.63 8.19
N VAL A 331 -2.08 1.00 8.10
CA VAL A 331 -0.99 1.48 7.25
C VAL A 331 -0.61 0.44 6.18
N ALA A 332 -0.75 0.84 4.92
CA ALA A 332 -0.18 0.16 3.78
C ALA A 332 1.14 0.88 3.45
N SER A 333 2.28 0.27 3.78
CA SER A 333 3.50 1.02 4.10
C SER A 333 4.49 1.21 2.94
N SER A 334 3.99 1.45 1.73
CA SER A 334 4.78 1.65 0.52
C SER A 334 5.65 0.43 0.22
N ASN A 335 6.98 0.55 0.16
CA ASN A 335 7.86 -0.51 -0.37
C ASN A 335 7.46 -0.98 -1.78
N ASP A 336 6.79 -0.09 -2.51
CA ASP A 336 6.01 -0.33 -3.71
C ASP A 336 6.62 0.33 -4.94
N GLN A 337 7.71 1.09 -4.77
CA GLN A 337 8.25 1.99 -5.77
C GLN A 337 9.79 1.97 -5.79
N THR A 338 10.37 2.02 -7.00
CA THR A 338 11.82 2.07 -7.19
C THR A 338 12.40 3.42 -6.79
N PHE A 339 13.59 3.41 -6.17
CA PHE A 339 14.33 4.65 -5.83
C PHE A 339 15.85 4.53 -5.96
N THR A 340 16.35 3.32 -6.18
CA THR A 340 17.78 3.01 -6.14
C THR A 340 18.13 1.87 -7.07
N HIS A 341 19.34 1.91 -7.61
CA HIS A 341 19.92 0.85 -8.42
C HIS A 341 20.65 -0.20 -7.57
N SER A 342 20.63 -0.07 -6.23
CA SER A 342 21.41 -0.90 -5.32
C SER A 342 20.53 -1.79 -4.44
N ASP A 343 20.69 -3.11 -4.56
CA ASP A 343 19.98 -4.10 -3.74
C ASP A 343 20.14 -3.87 -2.24
N ILE A 344 21.35 -3.49 -1.81
CA ILE A 344 21.64 -3.17 -0.40
C ILE A 344 20.75 -2.02 0.10
N ARG A 345 20.53 -1.00 -0.74
CA ARG A 345 19.85 0.22 -0.35
C ARG A 345 18.34 0.03 -0.33
N ARG A 346 17.77 -0.65 -1.34
CA ARG A 346 16.34 -1.02 -1.38
C ARG A 346 15.97 -2.00 -0.27
N THR A 347 16.87 -2.93 0.07
CA THR A 347 16.69 -3.85 1.21
C THR A 347 16.67 -3.10 2.54
N ALA A 348 17.65 -2.21 2.78
CA ALA A 348 17.70 -1.42 4.01
C ALA A 348 16.44 -0.56 4.21
N ARG A 349 15.89 -0.01 3.12
CA ARG A 349 14.62 0.73 3.14
C ARG A 349 13.48 -0.18 3.60
N THR A 350 13.30 -1.35 3.01
CA THR A 350 12.17 -2.24 3.32
C THR A 350 12.23 -2.89 4.69
N LEU A 351 13.43 -3.19 5.19
CA LEU A 351 13.58 -3.73 6.54
C LEU A 351 13.01 -2.80 7.62
N MET A 352 12.84 -1.51 7.34
CA MET A 352 12.19 -0.57 8.26
C MET A 352 10.73 -0.94 8.54
N GLN A 353 10.00 -1.51 7.57
CA GLN A 353 8.61 -1.93 7.73
C GLN A 353 8.47 -3.45 7.88
N MET A 354 9.31 -4.23 7.19
CA MET A 354 9.25 -5.69 7.25
C MET A 354 9.56 -6.23 8.65
N LEU A 355 10.61 -5.72 9.31
CA LEU A 355 11.04 -6.20 10.63
C LEU A 355 9.97 -6.01 11.72
N PRO A 356 9.38 -4.81 11.90
CA PRO A 356 8.31 -4.64 12.87
C PRO A 356 6.96 -5.20 12.39
N GLY A 357 6.77 -5.30 11.07
CA GLY A 357 5.50 -5.57 10.42
C GLY A 357 4.57 -4.36 10.41
N THR A 358 3.85 -4.16 9.32
CA THR A 358 2.76 -3.18 9.15
C THR A 358 1.48 -3.90 8.72
N ASP A 359 0.35 -3.19 8.61
CA ASP A 359 -0.89 -3.83 8.16
C ASP A 359 -0.71 -4.39 6.74
N PHE A 360 0.02 -3.68 5.87
CA PHE A 360 0.66 -4.22 4.66
C PHE A 360 2.11 -3.78 4.57
N ILE A 361 3.05 -4.74 4.63
CA ILE A 361 4.51 -4.49 4.60
C ILE A 361 4.92 -3.80 3.31
N CYS A 362 4.50 -4.36 2.18
CA CYS A 362 4.45 -3.62 0.93
C CYS A 362 3.00 -3.31 0.61
N SER A 363 2.74 -2.08 0.17
CA SER A 363 1.52 -1.67 -0.52
C SER A 363 1.76 -1.68 -2.03
N GLY A 364 2.33 -2.78 -2.55
CA GLY A 364 2.68 -2.84 -3.97
C GLY A 364 4.01 -3.52 -4.28
N TYR A 365 4.32 -4.64 -3.62
CA TYR A 365 5.37 -5.55 -4.12
C TYR A 365 5.06 -5.87 -5.60
N SER A 366 6.01 -5.80 -6.53
CA SER A 366 5.66 -6.12 -7.92
C SER A 366 5.48 -7.63 -8.09
N GLY A 367 4.23 -8.08 -8.28
CA GLY A 367 3.89 -9.46 -8.65
C GLY A 367 4.10 -9.78 -10.13
N VAL A 368 4.84 -8.90 -10.82
CA VAL A 368 5.38 -9.04 -12.17
C VAL A 368 6.83 -8.55 -12.18
N PRO A 369 7.67 -8.88 -13.17
CA PRO A 369 9.01 -8.29 -13.26
C PRO A 369 8.92 -6.77 -13.44
N ASN A 370 9.87 -6.02 -12.89
CA ASN A 370 9.77 -4.55 -12.85
C ASN A 370 9.68 -3.88 -14.22
N TYR A 371 10.12 -4.55 -15.30
CA TYR A 371 9.93 -4.03 -16.65
C TYR A 371 8.44 -4.00 -17.09
N ASP A 372 7.57 -4.75 -16.39
CA ASP A 372 6.11 -4.80 -16.58
C ASP A 372 5.33 -4.03 -15.52
N ASN A 373 6.02 -3.52 -14.50
CA ASN A 373 5.36 -2.77 -13.45
C ASN A 373 4.96 -1.37 -13.95
N MET A 374 3.66 -1.15 -14.12
CA MET A 374 3.11 0.09 -14.67
C MET A 374 3.06 1.24 -13.67
N PHE A 375 3.47 1.00 -12.42
CA PHE A 375 3.80 2.04 -11.46
C PHE A 375 5.28 2.45 -11.55
N ALA A 376 5.94 2.23 -12.69
CA ALA A 376 7.36 2.53 -12.91
C ALA A 376 8.33 1.72 -12.03
N GLY A 377 7.96 0.49 -11.70
CA GLY A 377 8.79 -0.42 -10.92
C GLY A 377 8.54 -0.30 -9.42
N SER A 378 8.52 -1.44 -8.74
CA SER A 378 8.48 -1.55 -7.29
C SER A 378 9.85 -1.77 -6.66
N ASN A 379 9.96 -1.53 -5.36
CA ASN A 379 11.18 -1.76 -4.58
C ASN A 379 11.58 -3.26 -4.55
N TRP A 380 10.59 -4.14 -4.72
CA TRP A 380 10.76 -5.59 -4.84
C TRP A 380 9.92 -6.09 -6.01
N ASP A 381 10.41 -7.07 -6.76
CA ASP A 381 9.66 -7.70 -7.84
C ASP A 381 9.71 -9.24 -7.81
N VAL A 382 9.10 -9.89 -8.79
CA VAL A 382 9.01 -11.37 -8.82
C VAL A 382 10.37 -12.06 -8.83
N GLU A 383 11.43 -11.40 -9.30
CA GLU A 383 12.78 -11.96 -9.31
C GLU A 383 13.36 -12.04 -7.88
N ASP A 384 12.77 -11.30 -6.94
CA ASP A 384 13.18 -11.28 -5.55
C ASP A 384 12.36 -12.21 -4.63
N TYR A 385 11.40 -12.99 -5.15
CA TYR A 385 10.52 -13.81 -4.31
C TYR A 385 11.29 -14.80 -3.42
N ASP A 386 12.35 -15.39 -3.95
CA ASP A 386 13.20 -16.31 -3.21
C ASP A 386 13.98 -15.60 -2.10
N ASP A 387 14.58 -14.44 -2.39
CA ASP A 387 15.26 -13.61 -1.39
C ASP A 387 14.29 -13.16 -0.28
N TRP A 388 13.07 -12.75 -0.63
CA TRP A 388 12.05 -12.40 0.35
C TRP A 388 11.74 -13.57 1.29
N ASN A 389 11.52 -14.76 0.74
CA ASN A 389 11.25 -15.98 1.51
C ASN A 389 12.45 -16.38 2.38
N ILE A 390 13.67 -16.24 1.87
CA ILE A 390 14.90 -16.51 2.63
C ILE A 390 15.06 -15.51 3.78
N ILE A 391 14.78 -14.22 3.57
CA ILE A 391 14.84 -13.21 4.64
C ILE A 391 13.82 -13.51 5.75
N GLN A 392 12.58 -13.88 5.38
CA GLN A 392 11.56 -14.32 6.36
C GLN A 392 12.07 -15.47 7.23
N ARG A 393 12.68 -16.47 6.58
CA ARG A 393 13.29 -17.63 7.24
C ARG A 393 14.49 -17.25 8.11
N ASP A 394 15.40 -16.42 7.63
CA ASP A 394 16.64 -16.09 8.34
C ASP A 394 16.39 -15.25 9.59
N LEU A 395 15.39 -14.37 9.53
CA LEU A 395 15.08 -13.44 10.62
C LEU A 395 13.94 -13.93 11.53
N GLN A 396 13.29 -15.04 11.17
CA GLN A 396 12.05 -15.50 11.81
C GLN A 396 10.99 -14.39 11.84
N VAL A 397 10.82 -13.72 10.70
CA VAL A 397 9.89 -12.60 10.49
C VAL A 397 8.82 -13.03 9.50
N ASP A 398 7.56 -12.70 9.78
CA ASP A 398 6.47 -12.90 8.83
C ASP A 398 6.38 -11.71 7.87
N GLY A 399 6.85 -11.92 6.64
CA GLY A 399 6.77 -10.97 5.53
C GLY A 399 5.47 -11.11 4.72
N GLY A 400 4.51 -11.91 5.18
CA GLY A 400 3.21 -12.12 4.54
C GLY A 400 3.23 -13.02 3.29
N LEU A 401 4.38 -13.57 2.89
CA LEU A 401 4.50 -14.44 1.71
C LEU A 401 4.98 -15.84 2.06
N ARG A 402 4.86 -16.77 1.13
CA ARG A 402 5.31 -18.15 1.30
C ARG A 402 6.06 -18.69 0.07
N PRO A 403 6.94 -19.68 0.26
CA PRO A 403 7.45 -20.46 -0.87
C PRO A 403 6.31 -21.26 -1.53
N VAL A 404 6.42 -21.47 -2.84
CA VAL A 404 5.46 -22.20 -3.66
C VAL A 404 6.20 -23.15 -4.61
N ALA A 405 5.56 -24.24 -5.01
CA ALA A 405 6.10 -25.14 -6.03
C ALA A 405 5.72 -24.66 -7.44
N GLU A 406 6.63 -24.84 -8.40
CA GLU A 406 6.41 -24.45 -9.80
C GLU A 406 5.16 -25.14 -10.39
N GLU A 407 4.95 -26.42 -10.10
CA GLU A 407 3.80 -27.19 -10.60
C GLU A 407 2.45 -26.60 -10.14
N ASP A 408 2.37 -26.12 -8.90
CA ASP A 408 1.18 -25.47 -8.36
C ASP A 408 0.96 -24.09 -8.99
N VAL A 409 2.05 -23.33 -9.19
CA VAL A 409 2.03 -22.03 -9.86
C VAL A 409 1.54 -22.16 -11.30
N VAL A 410 2.11 -23.10 -12.07
CA VAL A 410 1.68 -23.41 -13.44
C VAL A 410 0.19 -23.77 -13.47
N ALA A 411 -0.27 -24.62 -12.56
CA ALA A 411 -1.67 -25.03 -12.50
C ALA A 411 -2.62 -23.85 -12.22
N VAL A 412 -2.26 -22.96 -11.27
CA VAL A 412 -3.13 -21.85 -10.88
C VAL A 412 -3.15 -20.71 -11.92
N ARG A 413 -1.99 -20.39 -12.52
CA ARG A 413 -1.89 -19.45 -13.64
C ARG A 413 -2.74 -19.91 -14.83
N ASN A 414 -2.61 -21.19 -15.18
CA ASN A 414 -3.37 -21.79 -16.27
C ASN A 414 -4.88 -21.76 -16.03
N LYS A 415 -5.32 -22.10 -14.81
CA LYS A 415 -6.74 -22.04 -14.43
C LYS A 415 -7.29 -20.62 -14.59
N ALA A 416 -6.53 -19.61 -14.19
CA ALA A 416 -6.95 -18.22 -14.28
C ALA A 416 -7.05 -17.74 -15.73
N ALA A 417 -6.06 -18.07 -16.56
CA ALA A 417 -6.06 -17.76 -17.99
C ALA A 417 -7.26 -18.41 -18.70
N ARG A 418 -7.57 -19.68 -18.40
CA ARG A 418 -8.75 -20.40 -18.94
C ARG A 418 -10.08 -19.82 -18.45
N ALA A 419 -10.16 -19.44 -17.17
CA ALA A 419 -11.35 -18.80 -16.61
C ALA A 419 -11.63 -17.46 -17.30
N LEU A 420 -10.59 -16.63 -17.49
CA LEU A 420 -10.70 -15.36 -18.21
C LEU A 420 -11.08 -15.57 -19.67
N GLN A 421 -10.45 -16.54 -20.36
CA GLN A 421 -10.78 -16.92 -21.72
C GLN A 421 -12.28 -17.23 -21.85
N ALA A 422 -12.82 -17.99 -20.91
CA ALA A 422 -14.23 -18.35 -20.91
C ALA A 422 -15.14 -17.14 -20.64
N VAL A 423 -14.77 -16.25 -19.71
CA VAL A 423 -15.52 -15.00 -19.46
C VAL A 423 -15.53 -14.10 -20.69
N TYR A 424 -14.39 -13.94 -21.38
CA TYR A 424 -14.33 -13.18 -22.62
C TYR A 424 -15.26 -13.75 -23.70
N LYS A 425 -15.28 -15.08 -23.84
CA LYS A 425 -16.17 -15.77 -24.77
C LYS A 425 -17.65 -15.56 -24.41
N GLU A 426 -18.03 -15.75 -23.15
CA GLU A 426 -19.42 -15.60 -22.67
C GLU A 426 -19.92 -14.15 -22.81
N LEU A 427 -19.06 -13.16 -22.58
CA LEU A 427 -19.43 -11.73 -22.65
C LEU A 427 -19.29 -11.14 -24.07
N GLY A 428 -18.74 -11.91 -25.02
CA GLY A 428 -18.58 -11.50 -26.42
C GLY A 428 -17.43 -10.51 -26.65
N PHE A 429 -16.37 -10.59 -25.84
CA PHE A 429 -15.16 -9.80 -25.98
C PHE A 429 -14.17 -10.43 -26.99
N PRO A 430 -13.12 -9.69 -27.43
CA PRO A 430 -12.14 -10.20 -28.39
C PRO A 430 -11.49 -11.48 -27.90
N ALA A 431 -11.49 -12.52 -28.72
CA ALA A 431 -11.11 -13.86 -28.30
C ALA A 431 -9.74 -13.90 -27.60
N ILE A 432 -9.66 -14.70 -26.54
CA ILE A 432 -8.41 -15.15 -25.94
C ILE A 432 -8.16 -16.55 -26.52
N THR A 433 -7.04 -16.72 -27.20
CA THR A 433 -6.66 -17.97 -27.85
C THR A 433 -6.01 -18.95 -26.87
N ASP A 434 -5.98 -20.24 -27.22
CA ASP A 434 -5.27 -21.24 -26.42
C ASP A 434 -3.75 -20.98 -26.40
N GLU A 435 -3.20 -20.34 -27.43
CA GLU A 435 -1.80 -19.89 -27.48
C GLU A 435 -1.52 -18.84 -26.41
N GLU A 436 -2.42 -17.88 -26.21
CA GLU A 436 -2.29 -16.88 -25.14
C GLU A 436 -2.46 -17.49 -23.75
N VAL A 437 -3.35 -18.46 -23.61
CA VAL A 437 -3.54 -19.20 -22.35
C VAL A 437 -2.27 -19.97 -21.99
N GLU A 438 -1.69 -20.69 -22.95
CA GLU A 438 -0.43 -21.43 -22.75
C GLU A 438 0.73 -20.48 -22.47
N ALA A 439 0.84 -19.38 -23.22
CA ALA A 439 1.87 -18.37 -22.99
C ALA A 439 1.78 -17.78 -21.58
N ALA A 440 0.60 -17.32 -21.15
CA ALA A 440 0.41 -16.75 -19.82
C ALA A 440 0.69 -17.75 -18.70
N THR A 441 0.45 -19.04 -18.95
CA THR A 441 0.72 -20.12 -17.98
C THR A 441 2.20 -20.19 -17.60
N TYR A 442 3.11 -19.99 -18.56
CA TYR A 442 4.56 -20.16 -18.36
C TYR A 442 5.37 -18.87 -18.51
N ALA A 443 4.72 -17.73 -18.78
CA ALA A 443 5.37 -16.43 -18.93
C ALA A 443 6.04 -15.98 -17.63
N HIS A 444 7.21 -15.36 -17.77
CA HIS A 444 7.79 -14.49 -16.74
C HIS A 444 7.15 -13.10 -16.80
N GLY A 445 6.88 -12.62 -18.01
CA GLY A 445 6.14 -11.38 -18.21
C GLY A 445 5.71 -11.19 -19.66
N SER A 446 5.40 -9.95 -20.03
CA SER A 446 4.78 -9.59 -21.30
C SER A 446 5.66 -9.84 -22.51
N GLN A 447 6.96 -10.03 -22.34
CA GLN A 447 7.87 -10.44 -23.42
C GLN A 447 7.55 -11.84 -23.94
N ASP A 448 6.98 -12.71 -23.10
CA ASP A 448 6.60 -14.07 -23.44
C ASP A 448 5.15 -14.16 -24.00
N MET A 449 4.43 -13.04 -23.99
CA MET A 449 3.02 -13.00 -24.41
C MET A 449 2.84 -12.66 -25.90
N PRO A 450 1.99 -13.42 -26.63
CA PRO A 450 1.55 -13.05 -27.96
C PRO A 450 0.94 -11.64 -28.00
N PRO A 451 1.12 -10.90 -29.10
CA PRO A 451 0.50 -9.59 -29.25
C PRO A 451 -1.01 -9.71 -29.42
N ARG A 452 -1.77 -8.87 -28.71
CA ARG A 452 -3.21 -8.72 -28.89
C ARG A 452 -3.55 -7.56 -29.80
N ASN A 453 -4.75 -7.59 -30.39
CA ASN A 453 -5.27 -6.45 -31.14
C ASN A 453 -5.81 -5.39 -30.18
N ILE A 454 -4.92 -4.49 -29.74
CA ILE A 454 -5.21 -3.43 -28.79
C ILE A 454 -6.44 -2.61 -29.20
N VAL A 455 -6.63 -2.31 -30.49
CA VAL A 455 -7.77 -1.48 -30.92
C VAL A 455 -9.11 -2.16 -30.65
N GLU A 456 -9.20 -3.48 -30.87
CA GLU A 456 -10.43 -4.23 -30.59
C GLU A 456 -10.65 -4.41 -29.10
N ASP A 457 -9.58 -4.62 -28.32
CA ASP A 457 -9.68 -4.67 -26.86
C ASP A 457 -10.15 -3.34 -26.27
N LEU A 458 -9.61 -2.21 -26.73
CA LEU A 458 -10.05 -0.88 -26.28
C LEU A 458 -11.51 -0.60 -26.60
N LYS A 459 -12.01 -1.03 -27.77
CA LYS A 459 -13.44 -0.92 -28.13
C LYS A 459 -14.29 -1.77 -27.20
N ALA A 460 -13.85 -2.99 -26.90
CA ALA A 460 -14.59 -3.93 -26.06
C ALA A 460 -14.58 -3.54 -24.57
N ALA A 461 -13.47 -3.00 -24.05
CA ALA A 461 -13.41 -2.45 -22.69
C ALA A 461 -14.36 -1.25 -22.54
N GLN A 462 -14.47 -0.39 -23.55
CA GLN A 462 -15.49 0.66 -23.57
C GLN A 462 -16.91 0.10 -23.71
N ASP A 463 -17.11 -0.97 -24.47
CA ASP A 463 -18.39 -1.66 -24.62
C ASP A 463 -18.85 -2.30 -23.29
N LEU A 464 -17.93 -2.88 -22.51
CA LEU A 464 -18.19 -3.38 -21.14
C LEU A 464 -18.82 -2.27 -20.30
N MET A 465 -18.25 -1.07 -20.33
CA MET A 465 -18.78 0.09 -19.61
C MET A 465 -20.15 0.51 -20.16
N LYS A 466 -20.31 0.62 -21.48
CA LYS A 466 -21.58 1.04 -22.13
C LYS A 466 -22.73 0.06 -21.90
N ARG A 467 -22.46 -1.24 -21.88
CA ARG A 467 -23.45 -2.30 -21.64
C ARG A 467 -23.87 -2.41 -20.18
N GLY A 468 -23.24 -1.66 -19.27
CA GLY A 468 -23.55 -1.73 -17.85
C GLY A 468 -23.11 -3.04 -17.22
N ILE A 469 -22.08 -3.71 -17.75
CA ILE A 469 -21.59 -4.99 -17.21
C ILE A 469 -21.10 -4.78 -15.77
N THR A 470 -21.48 -5.70 -14.90
CA THR A 470 -21.17 -5.69 -13.48
C THR A 470 -20.46 -6.98 -13.04
N GLY A 471 -19.94 -6.99 -11.81
CA GLY A 471 -19.40 -8.20 -11.18
C GLY A 471 -20.39 -9.38 -11.15
N LEU A 472 -21.70 -9.13 -11.12
CA LEU A 472 -22.70 -10.21 -11.20
C LEU A 472 -22.78 -10.84 -12.60
N ASP A 473 -22.49 -10.09 -13.65
CA ASP A 473 -22.41 -10.64 -15.00
C ASP A 473 -21.15 -11.50 -15.17
N VAL A 474 -20.05 -11.12 -14.50
CA VAL A 474 -18.85 -11.95 -14.39
C VAL A 474 -19.13 -13.25 -13.65
N VAL A 475 -19.87 -13.21 -12.53
CA VAL A 475 -20.31 -14.41 -11.79
C VAL A 475 -21.11 -15.34 -12.70
N LYS A 476 -22.07 -14.81 -13.47
CA LYS A 476 -22.87 -15.62 -14.40
C LYS A 476 -22.01 -16.21 -15.52
N ALA A 477 -21.11 -15.43 -16.11
CA ALA A 477 -20.21 -15.89 -17.16
C ALA A 477 -19.33 -17.06 -16.67
N LEU A 478 -18.73 -16.93 -15.49
CA LEU A 478 -17.96 -18.02 -14.87
C LEU A 478 -18.81 -19.26 -14.61
N ALA A 479 -20.01 -19.10 -14.05
CA ALA A 479 -20.91 -20.22 -13.76
C ALA A 479 -21.35 -20.96 -15.03
N ASN A 480 -21.75 -20.23 -16.07
CA ASN A 480 -22.16 -20.80 -17.36
C ASN A 480 -21.02 -21.54 -18.05
N ALA A 481 -19.79 -21.05 -17.91
CA ALA A 481 -18.58 -21.65 -18.45
C ALA A 481 -18.06 -22.87 -17.65
N GLY A 482 -18.70 -23.23 -16.54
CA GLY A 482 -18.30 -24.37 -15.70
C GLY A 482 -17.30 -24.03 -14.58
N PHE A 483 -16.92 -22.76 -14.41
CA PHE A 483 -16.09 -22.27 -13.29
C PHE A 483 -16.96 -21.89 -12.08
N SER A 484 -17.75 -22.85 -11.60
CA SER A 484 -18.73 -22.61 -10.51
C SER A 484 -18.08 -22.23 -9.18
N ASP A 485 -16.86 -22.72 -8.93
CA ASP A 485 -16.05 -22.35 -7.78
C ASP A 485 -15.60 -20.89 -7.85
N LEU A 486 -15.09 -20.43 -9.00
CA LEU A 486 -14.70 -19.03 -9.18
C LEU A 486 -15.91 -18.10 -9.17
N ALA A 487 -17.04 -18.52 -9.75
CA ALA A 487 -18.29 -17.78 -9.66
C ALA A 487 -18.72 -17.59 -8.20
N HIS A 488 -18.58 -18.63 -7.37
CA HIS A 488 -18.85 -18.55 -5.93
C HIS A 488 -17.90 -17.59 -5.22
N ASN A 489 -16.61 -17.62 -5.56
CA ASN A 489 -15.60 -16.75 -4.96
C ASN A 489 -15.88 -15.27 -5.26
N VAL A 490 -16.09 -14.92 -6.54
CA VAL A 490 -16.42 -13.55 -6.95
C VAL A 490 -17.71 -13.08 -6.28
N LEU A 491 -18.73 -13.94 -6.17
CA LEU A 491 -19.97 -13.61 -5.48
C LEU A 491 -19.76 -13.34 -3.98
N ASN A 492 -18.94 -14.15 -3.29
CA ASN A 492 -18.64 -13.94 -1.87
C ASN A 492 -17.80 -12.69 -1.61
N LEU A 493 -16.92 -12.32 -2.53
CA LEU A 493 -16.20 -11.06 -2.49
C LEU A 493 -17.19 -9.88 -2.62
N LEU A 494 -18.13 -9.94 -3.56
CA LEU A 494 -19.18 -8.93 -3.70
C LEU A 494 -20.08 -8.82 -2.46
N LYS A 495 -20.36 -9.95 -1.78
CA LYS A 495 -21.17 -9.98 -0.56
C LYS A 495 -20.54 -9.25 0.62
N GLN A 496 -19.23 -8.99 0.62
CA GLN A 496 -18.58 -8.16 1.66
C GLN A 496 -19.16 -6.75 1.72
N ARG A 497 -19.65 -6.25 0.58
CA ARG A 497 -20.32 -4.95 0.48
C ARG A 497 -21.65 -4.88 1.20
N ILE A 498 -22.24 -6.04 1.52
CA ILE A 498 -23.52 -6.13 2.23
C ILE A 498 -23.29 -6.16 3.74
N SER A 499 -22.29 -6.91 4.22
CA SER A 499 -22.01 -6.96 5.66
C SER A 499 -21.32 -5.69 6.16
N GLY A 500 -20.46 -5.08 5.34
CA GLY A 500 -19.66 -3.93 5.72
C GLY A 500 -18.52 -4.26 6.69
N ASP A 501 -18.31 -5.54 7.02
CA ASP A 501 -17.30 -5.96 8.00
C ASP A 501 -15.88 -5.58 7.54
N TYR A 502 -15.59 -5.70 6.24
CA TYR A 502 -14.29 -5.35 5.66
C TYR A 502 -14.07 -3.84 5.46
N LEU A 503 -15.02 -2.99 5.87
CA LEU A 503 -14.84 -1.54 5.91
C LEU A 503 -14.00 -1.10 7.13
N HIS A 504 -13.82 -1.98 8.10
CA HIS A 504 -13.07 -1.67 9.31
C HIS A 504 -11.56 -1.63 9.07
N THR A 505 -10.88 -0.91 9.96
CA THR A 505 -9.42 -0.74 10.00
C THR A 505 -8.69 -2.06 9.77
N ALA A 506 -7.81 -2.07 8.77
CA ALA A 506 -6.89 -3.18 8.47
C ALA A 506 -7.58 -4.49 8.05
N ALA A 507 -8.81 -4.40 7.55
CA ALA A 507 -9.56 -5.58 7.12
C ALA A 507 -9.03 -6.21 5.84
N ILE A 508 -8.76 -7.51 5.91
CA ILE A 508 -8.56 -8.45 4.79
C ILE A 508 -9.54 -9.62 4.93
N LEU A 509 -9.52 -10.57 3.98
CA LEU A 509 -10.33 -11.79 4.05
C LEU A 509 -9.43 -13.03 4.05
N ASP A 510 -9.78 -14.02 4.87
CA ASP A 510 -9.22 -15.36 4.73
C ASP A 510 -9.80 -16.11 3.51
N LYS A 511 -9.35 -17.35 3.30
CA LYS A 511 -9.79 -18.19 2.17
C LYS A 511 -11.28 -18.56 2.18
N ASP A 512 -11.95 -18.40 3.32
CA ASP A 512 -13.36 -18.72 3.52
C ASP A 512 -14.21 -17.44 3.57
N PHE A 513 -13.63 -16.30 3.19
CA PHE A 513 -14.22 -14.96 3.18
C PHE A 513 -14.60 -14.42 4.57
N ASN A 514 -13.98 -14.94 5.63
CA ASN A 514 -14.09 -14.33 6.95
C ASN A 514 -13.18 -13.10 7.02
N VAL A 515 -13.70 -12.00 7.57
CA VAL A 515 -12.92 -10.78 7.75
C VAL A 515 -11.90 -10.96 8.88
N ILE A 516 -10.65 -10.57 8.63
CA ILE A 516 -9.60 -10.41 9.63
C ILE A 516 -9.20 -8.93 9.61
N SER A 517 -9.48 -8.20 10.70
CA SER A 517 -9.25 -6.75 10.80
C SER A 517 -8.66 -6.38 12.15
N ALA A 518 -8.31 -5.11 12.36
CA ALA A 518 -7.86 -4.62 13.67
C ALA A 518 -8.94 -4.74 14.77
N VAL A 519 -10.20 -5.01 14.41
CA VAL A 519 -11.30 -5.18 15.37
C VAL A 519 -11.26 -6.57 16.01
N ASN A 520 -11.17 -7.63 15.21
CA ASN A 520 -11.19 -9.03 15.69
C ASN A 520 -9.81 -9.68 15.77
N ASN A 521 -8.80 -9.08 15.14
CA ASN A 521 -7.39 -9.45 15.19
C ASN A 521 -6.58 -8.25 15.69
N ARG A 522 -7.01 -7.68 16.83
CA ARG A 522 -6.40 -6.48 17.42
C ARG A 522 -4.97 -6.74 17.88
N ASN A 523 -4.05 -5.83 17.53
CA ASN A 523 -2.69 -5.88 18.05
C ASN A 523 -2.65 -5.58 19.57
N ASP A 524 -1.98 -6.46 20.31
CA ASP A 524 -1.94 -6.51 21.78
C ASP A 524 -0.50 -6.53 22.32
N TYR A 525 0.47 -6.03 21.55
CA TYR A 525 1.87 -6.01 21.95
C TYR A 525 2.11 -5.20 23.24
N GLN A 526 2.80 -5.85 24.18
CA GLN A 526 3.37 -5.31 25.42
C GLN A 526 4.76 -5.92 25.71
N GLY A 527 5.56 -6.11 24.67
CA GLY A 527 6.92 -6.65 24.79
C GLY A 527 7.06 -8.16 24.56
N PRO A 528 8.22 -8.75 24.87
CA PRO A 528 8.48 -10.19 24.71
C PRO A 528 7.40 -11.07 25.35
N GLY A 529 7.01 -12.14 24.66
CA GLY A 529 5.94 -13.05 25.12
C GLY A 529 4.50 -12.59 24.80
N THR A 530 4.34 -11.41 24.22
CA THR A 530 3.04 -10.85 23.79
C THR A 530 3.06 -10.47 22.30
N GLY A 531 1.94 -9.93 21.80
CA GLY A 531 1.82 -9.46 20.42
C GLY A 531 1.73 -10.59 19.40
N TYR A 532 1.96 -10.25 18.13
CA TYR A 532 2.08 -11.24 17.07
C TYR A 532 3.37 -12.05 17.22
N ARG A 533 3.22 -13.36 17.07
CA ARG A 533 4.31 -14.33 16.98
C ARG A 533 3.90 -15.33 15.92
N LEU A 534 4.86 -15.73 15.08
CA LEU A 534 4.65 -16.80 14.11
C LEU A 534 4.08 -18.03 14.83
N SER A 535 2.96 -18.55 14.33
CA SER A 535 2.45 -19.84 14.78
C SER A 535 3.41 -20.95 14.34
N PRO A 536 3.39 -22.12 15.00
CA PRO A 536 4.18 -23.27 14.54
C PRO A 536 3.93 -23.60 13.06
N GLU A 537 2.68 -23.58 12.62
CA GLU A 537 2.26 -23.91 11.26
C GLU A 537 2.79 -22.88 10.25
N ARG A 538 2.61 -21.57 10.54
CA ARG A 538 3.12 -20.50 9.68
C ARG A 538 4.65 -20.51 9.62
N TRP A 539 5.31 -20.83 10.73
CA TRP A 539 6.76 -20.96 10.78
C TRP A 539 7.27 -22.17 9.99
N ASP A 540 6.56 -23.30 10.04
CA ASP A 540 6.86 -24.48 9.23
C ASP A 540 6.71 -24.19 7.72
N GLU A 541 5.70 -23.41 7.33
CA GLU A 541 5.54 -22.93 5.96
C GLU A 541 6.72 -22.05 5.51
N ILE A 542 7.13 -21.06 6.33
CA ILE A 542 8.25 -20.15 6.01
C ILE A 542 9.59 -20.89 5.90
N LYS A 543 9.85 -21.90 6.74
CA LYS A 543 11.10 -22.66 6.69
C LYS A 543 11.21 -23.58 5.47
N ASN A 544 10.08 -23.99 4.89
CA ASN A 544 10.01 -25.02 3.86
C ASN A 544 10.29 -24.46 2.45
N ILE A 545 11.48 -23.86 2.29
CA ILE A 545 11.95 -23.31 1.01
C ILE A 545 12.53 -24.43 0.13
N SER A 546 12.41 -24.27 -1.20
CA SER A 546 12.87 -25.28 -2.18
C SER A 546 14.39 -25.45 -2.22
N GLN A 547 15.14 -24.42 -1.81
CA GLN A 547 16.60 -24.40 -1.78
C GLN A 547 17.18 -25.21 -0.61
N ALA A 548 16.36 -25.58 0.39
CA ALA A 548 16.82 -26.28 1.57
C ALA A 548 17.03 -27.79 1.30
N VAL A 549 18.29 -28.22 1.29
CA VAL A 549 18.66 -29.64 1.18
C VAL A 549 18.73 -30.27 2.57
N LYS A 550 18.28 -31.53 2.71
CA LYS A 550 18.40 -32.26 3.97
C LYS A 550 19.87 -32.63 4.22
N PRO A 551 20.45 -32.33 5.40
CA PRO A 551 21.83 -32.71 5.71
C PRO A 551 22.11 -34.21 5.62
N SER A 552 21.11 -35.06 5.86
CA SER A 552 21.20 -36.53 5.75
C SER A 552 21.38 -37.04 4.33
N ASP A 553 21.09 -36.21 3.33
CA ASP A 553 21.17 -36.58 1.91
C ASP A 553 22.58 -36.32 1.35
N PHE A 554 23.47 -35.74 2.17
CA PHE A 554 24.90 -35.68 1.89
C PHE A 554 25.58 -36.92 2.46
N ASP A 555 26.21 -37.72 1.59
CA ASP A 555 27.29 -38.62 2.01
C ASP A 555 28.48 -37.75 2.44
N VAL A 556 28.73 -37.69 3.76
CA VAL A 556 29.89 -36.98 4.35
C VAL A 556 31.16 -37.81 4.23
#